data_AF-A0A2V8LID9-F1
#
_entry.id   AF-A0A2V8LID9-F1
#
_cell.length_a   1.000
_cell.length_b   1.000
_cell.length_c   1.000
_cell.angle_alpha   90.00
_cell.angle_beta   90.00
_cell.angle_gamma   90.00
#
_symmetry.space_group_name_H-M   'P 1'
#
loop_
_entity.id
_entity.type
_entity.pdbx_description
1 polymer ?
#
loop_
_entity_poly.entity_id
_entity_poly.type
_entity_poly.pdbx_seq_one_letter_code
_entity_poly.pdbx_strand_id
1 'polypeptide(L)'
;MFVMMMSARPVQTQRKPVSHSEWVAQSLAEIRTIKVGMTRKDLLRSFSVEGGVSTRTSRTFVFRECPYIKVDVGFETVGAPADKLNEHMEDKITRISKPYLEQSVID
;
A
#
# COMPACT_ATOMS: atom_id res chain seq x y z
N MET A 1 -28.67 -25.71 -48.69
CA MET A 1 -28.81 -24.59 -47.74
C MET A 1 -27.89 -24.88 -46.56
N PHE A 2 -26.67 -24.34 -46.56
CA PHE A 2 -25.68 -24.50 -45.48
C PHE A 2 -25.73 -23.23 -44.62
N VAL A 3 -26.05 -23.38 -43.33
CA VAL A 3 -26.08 -22.27 -42.38
C VAL A 3 -24.67 -22.07 -41.84
N MET A 4 -24.04 -20.95 -42.17
CA MET A 4 -22.73 -20.55 -41.66
C MET A 4 -22.92 -20.02 -40.24
N MET A 5 -22.61 -20.83 -39.22
CA MET A 5 -22.52 -20.36 -37.84
C MET A 5 -21.35 -19.36 -37.74
N MET A 6 -21.67 -18.07 -37.62
CA MET A 6 -20.68 -17.05 -37.25
C MET A 6 -20.28 -17.26 -35.80
N SER A 7 -19.11 -17.87 -35.57
CA SER A 7 -18.51 -17.95 -34.24
C SER A 7 -18.05 -16.55 -33.82
N ALA A 8 -18.72 -15.98 -32.82
CA ALA A 8 -18.28 -14.73 -32.21
C ALA A 8 -16.96 -14.97 -31.47
N ARG A 9 -15.86 -14.38 -31.98
CA ARG A 9 -14.57 -14.39 -31.28
C ARG A 9 -14.68 -13.50 -30.06
N PRO A 10 -14.25 -13.93 -28.86
CA PRO A 10 -14.17 -13.04 -27.72
C PRO A 10 -13.24 -11.87 -28.08
N VAL A 11 -13.71 -10.64 -27.91
CA VAL A 11 -12.87 -9.44 -27.93
C VAL A 11 -11.90 -9.58 -26.76
N GLN A 12 -10.71 -10.13 -27.04
CA GLN A 12 -9.59 -10.05 -26.13
C GLN A 12 -9.19 -8.58 -26.10
N THR A 13 -9.63 -7.87 -25.06
CA THR A 13 -9.15 -6.53 -24.74
C THR A 13 -7.65 -6.65 -24.53
N GLN A 14 -6.85 -6.26 -25.53
CA GLN A 14 -5.40 -6.28 -25.41
C GLN A 14 -4.99 -5.25 -24.36
N ARG A 15 -4.66 -5.73 -23.14
CA ARG A 15 -3.96 -4.93 -22.15
C ARG A 15 -2.58 -4.64 -22.71
N LYS A 16 -2.37 -3.40 -23.19
CA LYS A 16 -1.02 -2.92 -23.50
C LYS A 16 -0.16 -3.09 -22.24
N PRO A 17 1.08 -3.60 -22.36
CA PRO A 17 1.98 -3.62 -21.22
C PRO A 17 2.22 -2.17 -20.77
N VAL A 18 1.83 -1.87 -19.54
CA VAL A 18 2.08 -0.57 -18.90
C VAL A 18 3.59 -0.42 -18.76
N SER A 19 4.15 0.72 -19.15
CA SER A 19 5.57 0.98 -18.95
C SER A 19 5.89 1.02 -17.45
N HIS A 20 7.12 0.66 -17.07
CA HIS A 20 7.53 0.75 -15.66
C HIS A 20 7.35 2.15 -15.07
N SER A 21 7.53 3.19 -15.89
CA SER A 21 7.33 4.59 -15.45
C SER A 21 5.86 4.91 -15.17
N GLU A 22 4.94 4.43 -16.01
CA GLU A 22 3.50 4.60 -15.78
C GLU A 22 3.03 3.82 -14.54
N TRP A 23 3.54 2.60 -14.35
CA TRP A 23 3.26 1.82 -13.15
C TRP A 23 3.77 2.53 -11.89
N VAL A 24 5.02 3.01 -11.88
CA VAL A 24 5.56 3.79 -10.74
C VAL A 24 4.72 5.04 -10.48
N ALA A 25 4.32 5.77 -11.54
CA ALA A 25 3.48 6.95 -11.39
C ALA A 25 2.12 6.62 -10.76
N GLN A 26 1.52 5.49 -11.15
CA GLN A 26 0.27 5.00 -10.58
C GLN A 26 0.43 4.57 -9.11
N SER A 27 1.48 3.80 -8.79
CA SER A 27 1.77 3.41 -7.40
C SER A 27 2.00 4.65 -6.51
N LEU A 28 2.75 5.64 -6.99
CA LEU A 28 2.95 6.90 -6.27
C LEU A 28 1.64 7.69 -6.10
N ALA A 29 0.74 7.65 -7.08
CA ALA A 29 -0.59 8.26 -6.97
C ALA A 29 -1.45 7.58 -5.90
N GLU A 30 -1.43 6.24 -5.85
CA GLU A 30 -2.13 5.47 -4.82
C GLU A 30 -1.57 5.76 -3.43
N ILE A 31 -0.25 5.71 -3.26
CA ILE A 31 0.41 5.99 -1.97
C ILE A 31 0.06 7.39 -1.46
N ARG A 32 -0.05 8.38 -2.36
CA ARG A 32 -0.45 9.75 -2.01
C ARG A 32 -1.88 9.86 -1.49
N THR A 33 -2.74 8.86 -1.66
CA THR A 33 -4.10 8.87 -1.08
C THR A 33 -4.07 8.73 0.44
N ILE A 34 -3.01 8.15 1.00
CA ILE A 34 -2.82 8.03 2.45
C ILE A 34 -2.37 9.36 3.03
N LYS A 35 -3.12 9.88 4.01
CA LYS A 35 -2.91 11.21 4.60
C LYS A 35 -2.85 11.16 6.12
N VAL A 36 -2.25 12.19 6.70
CA VAL A 36 -2.35 12.51 8.13
C VAL A 36 -3.84 12.61 8.52
N GLY A 37 -4.19 12.06 9.68
CA GLY A 37 -5.57 11.97 10.19
C GLY A 37 -6.32 10.69 9.81
N MET A 38 -5.83 9.93 8.82
CA MET A 38 -6.37 8.59 8.52
C MET A 38 -5.97 7.58 9.61
N THR A 39 -6.64 6.42 9.63
CA THR A 39 -6.37 5.36 10.61
C THR A 39 -5.28 4.40 10.14
N ARG A 40 -4.66 3.67 11.08
CA ARG A 40 -3.79 2.52 10.76
C ARG A 40 -4.52 1.52 9.87
N LYS A 41 -5.81 1.28 10.10
CA LYS A 41 -6.64 0.41 9.25
C LYS A 41 -6.68 0.88 7.80
N ASP A 42 -6.77 2.19 7.56
CA ASP A 42 -6.77 2.76 6.22
C ASP A 42 -5.43 2.54 5.51
N LEU A 43 -4.32 2.79 6.21
CA LEU A 43 -2.97 2.54 5.71
C LEU A 43 -2.78 1.07 5.30
N LEU A 44 -3.20 0.15 6.15
CA LEU A 44 -3.02 -1.29 5.96
C LEU A 44 -3.80 -1.86 4.76
N ARG A 45 -4.65 -1.09 4.07
CA ARG A 45 -5.29 -1.53 2.82
C ARG A 45 -4.29 -1.63 1.67
N SER A 46 -3.41 -0.63 1.54
CA SER A 46 -2.40 -0.54 0.47
C SER A 46 -1.00 -0.91 0.95
N PHE A 47 -0.77 -0.91 2.26
CA PHE A 47 0.52 -1.22 2.87
C PHE A 47 0.50 -2.51 3.67
N SER A 48 1.68 -3.08 3.86
CA SER A 48 1.96 -4.17 4.78
C SER A 48 3.04 -3.74 5.76
N VAL A 49 3.17 -4.49 6.85
CA VAL A 49 4.24 -4.30 7.82
C VAL A 49 5.57 -4.80 7.25
N GLU A 50 6.63 -4.04 7.49
CA GLU A 50 8.00 -4.54 7.32
C GLU A 50 8.45 -5.33 8.56
N GLY A 51 9.34 -6.30 8.35
CA GLY A 51 10.13 -6.92 9.40
C GLY A 51 11.10 -5.94 10.06
N GLY A 52 11.75 -6.36 11.14
CA GLY A 52 12.68 -5.52 11.90
C GLY A 52 12.04 -4.71 13.04
N VAL A 53 12.79 -3.72 13.54
CA VAL A 53 12.42 -2.98 14.75
C VAL A 53 11.22 -2.07 14.50
N SER A 54 10.13 -2.31 15.21
CA SER A 54 8.91 -1.50 15.13
C SER A 54 8.43 -1.08 16.51
N THR A 55 7.83 0.10 16.58
CA THR A 55 7.13 0.60 17.78
C THR A 55 5.70 0.99 17.40
N ARG A 56 4.76 0.93 18.35
CA ARG A 56 3.37 1.33 18.07
C ARG A 56 3.28 2.75 17.49
N THR A 57 4.13 3.68 17.95
CA THR A 57 4.08 5.08 17.56
C THR A 57 4.89 5.42 16.31
N SER A 58 5.78 4.53 15.86
CA SER A 58 6.61 4.75 14.67
C SER A 58 7.03 3.42 14.05
N ARG A 59 6.71 3.25 12.76
CA ARG A 59 7.03 2.04 12.01
C ARG A 59 7.19 2.32 10.52
N THR A 60 8.05 1.53 9.88
CA THR A 60 8.20 1.48 8.42
C THR A 60 7.19 0.49 7.83
N PHE A 61 6.50 0.93 6.79
CA PHE A 61 5.53 0.14 6.05
C PHE A 61 5.96 0.00 4.61
N VAL A 62 5.69 -1.18 4.03
CA VAL A 62 6.01 -1.50 2.64
C VAL A 62 4.75 -1.49 1.78
N PHE A 63 4.84 -0.97 0.56
CA PHE A 63 3.74 -0.99 -0.38
C PHE A 63 3.47 -2.43 -0.83
N ARG A 64 2.20 -2.86 -0.81
CA ARG A 64 1.83 -4.27 -1.02
C ARG A 64 2.23 -4.79 -2.40
N GLU A 65 2.13 -3.97 -3.44
CA GLU A 65 2.51 -4.39 -4.81
C GLU A 65 4.03 -4.42 -5.02
N CYS A 66 4.80 -3.69 -4.20
CA CYS A 66 6.25 -3.60 -4.33
C CYS A 66 6.89 -3.32 -2.97
N PRO A 67 7.39 -4.36 -2.28
CA PRO A 67 7.97 -4.21 -0.95
C PRO A 67 9.21 -3.31 -0.87
N TYR A 68 9.79 -2.94 -2.02
CA TYR A 68 10.89 -1.97 -2.10
C TYR A 68 10.44 -0.52 -1.90
N ILE A 69 9.16 -0.22 -2.09
CA ILE A 69 8.61 1.12 -1.84
C ILE A 69 8.17 1.19 -0.40
N LYS A 70 8.79 2.09 0.36
CA LYS A 70 8.58 2.23 1.80
C LYS A 70 8.10 3.61 2.19
N VAL A 71 7.42 3.66 3.33
CA VAL A 71 7.07 4.90 4.03
C VAL A 71 7.28 4.73 5.52
N ASP A 72 7.79 5.77 6.17
CA ASP A 72 7.83 5.85 7.62
C ASP A 72 6.57 6.55 8.12
N VAL A 73 5.86 5.88 9.03
CA VAL A 73 4.57 6.37 9.54
C VAL A 73 4.66 6.52 11.05
N GLY A 74 4.21 7.66 11.54
CA GLY A 74 4.00 7.89 12.97
C GLY A 74 2.53 7.89 13.32
N PHE A 75 2.22 7.41 14.53
CA PHE A 75 0.86 7.26 15.01
C PHE A 75 0.63 7.95 16.36
N GLU A 76 -0.56 8.50 16.51
CA GLU A 76 -1.16 8.86 17.79
C GLU A 76 -2.04 7.70 18.27
N THR A 77 -1.82 7.29 19.53
CA THR A 77 -2.48 6.12 20.12
C THR A 77 -3.89 6.46 20.59
N VAL A 78 -4.88 5.69 20.16
CA VAL A 78 -6.25 5.78 20.68
C VAL A 78 -6.46 4.79 21.83
N GLY A 79 -7.25 5.17 22.85
CA GLY A 79 -7.79 4.25 23.85
C GLY A 79 -7.03 4.11 25.18
N ALA A 80 -5.71 4.31 25.20
CA ALA A 80 -4.93 4.44 26.44
C ALA A 80 -3.49 4.90 26.11
N PRO A 81 -3.05 6.11 26.52
CA PRO A 81 -1.70 6.60 26.22
C PRO A 81 -0.56 5.76 26.85
N ALA A 82 -0.88 4.93 27.85
CA ALA A 82 0.09 4.08 28.55
C ALA A 82 0.41 2.77 27.80
N ASP A 83 -0.49 2.29 26.92
CA ASP A 83 -0.27 1.07 26.17
C ASP A 83 0.50 1.35 24.87
N LYS A 84 1.83 1.38 24.96
CA LYS A 84 2.70 1.64 23.81
C LYS A 84 3.07 0.38 23.02
N LEU A 85 2.58 -0.80 23.43
CA LEU A 85 2.98 -2.08 22.85
C LEU A 85 1.91 -2.64 21.92
N ASN A 86 0.62 -2.47 22.25
CA ASN A 86 -0.45 -3.06 21.45
C ASN A 86 -0.91 -2.13 20.34
N GLU A 87 -0.56 -2.40 19.08
CA GLU A 87 -1.03 -1.60 17.94
C GLU A 87 -2.56 -1.64 17.82
N HIS A 88 -3.20 -0.47 17.67
CA HIS A 88 -4.65 -0.40 17.40
C HIS A 88 -4.92 0.04 15.97
N MET A 89 -5.96 -0.56 15.38
CA MET A 89 -6.43 -0.24 14.04
C MET A 89 -6.93 1.20 13.91
N GLU A 90 -7.40 1.78 15.01
CA GLU A 90 -7.91 3.16 15.09
C GLU A 90 -6.84 4.21 15.39
N ASP A 91 -5.58 3.78 15.60
CA ASP A 91 -4.45 4.70 15.77
C ASP A 91 -4.38 5.66 14.58
N LYS A 92 -4.17 6.96 14.85
CA LYS A 92 -4.25 8.01 13.84
C LYS A 92 -2.87 8.36 13.30
N ILE A 93 -2.75 8.45 11.98
CA ILE A 93 -1.51 8.87 11.33
C ILE A 93 -1.24 10.34 11.68
N THR A 94 -0.10 10.62 12.30
CA THR A 94 0.36 11.98 12.61
C THR A 94 1.43 12.46 11.63
N ARG A 95 2.21 11.54 11.09
CA ARG A 95 3.22 11.81 10.05
C ARG A 95 3.30 10.64 9.08
N ILE A 96 3.61 10.96 7.84
CA ILE A 96 3.97 9.99 6.80
C ILE A 96 5.10 10.60 5.97
N SER A 97 6.16 9.84 5.75
CA SER A 97 7.29 10.28 4.92
C SER A 97 6.88 10.39 3.44
N LYS A 98 7.75 11.00 2.62
CA LYS A 98 7.70 10.75 1.18
C LYS A 98 8.03 9.26 0.94
N PRO A 99 7.42 8.62 -0.07
CA PRO A 99 7.81 7.25 -0.44
C PRO A 99 9.26 7.24 -0.91
N TYR A 100 10.00 6.23 -0.47
CA TYR A 100 11.41 6.01 -0.84
C TYR A 100 11.64 4.55 -1.22
N LEU A 101 12.76 4.29 -1.89
CA LEU A 101 13.16 2.95 -2.29
C LEU A 101 14.26 2.43 -1.35
N GLU A 102 14.08 1.22 -0.85
CA GLU A 102 15.06 0.51 -0.04
C GLU A 102 14.90 -1.00 -0.22
N GLN A 103 15.96 -1.77 0.02
CA GLN A 103 15.89 -3.23 -0.02
C GLN A 103 14.92 -3.76 1.04
N SER A 104 14.20 -4.83 0.73
CA SER A 104 13.33 -5.50 1.69
C SER A 104 14.16 -6.07 2.83
N VAL A 105 13.76 -5.78 4.06
CA VAL A 105 14.31 -6.46 5.24
C VAL A 105 13.49 -7.71 5.50
N ILE A 106 14.15 -8.87 5.42
CA ILE A 106 13.60 -10.15 5.85
C ILE A 106 14.21 -10.43 7.23
N ASP A 107 13.36 -10.78 8.19
CA ASP A 107 13.77 -11.26 9.52
C ASP A 107 14.25 -12.72 9.44
#